data_AF-A0A7Z9KY95-F1
#
_entry.id   AF-A0A7Z9KY95-F1
#
_cell.length_a   1.000
_cell.length_b   1.000
_cell.length_c   1.000
_cell.angle_alpha   90.00
_cell.angle_beta   90.00
_cell.angle_gamma   90.00
#
_symmetry.space_group_name_H-M   'P 1'
#
loop_
_entity.id
_entity.type
_entity.pdbx_description
1 polymer ?
#
loop_
_entity_poly.entity_id
_entity_poly.type
_entity_poly.pdbx_seq_one_letter_code
_entity_poly.pdbx_strand_id
1 'polypeptide(L)'
;MGKEFDPEMHQAISLEENDEQEPNTILLVLQRGYFFQERLLRPALVTVSNKSAAWLKANPVQYSDEEAADEVVEAADDAETTTVDDIE
;
A
#
# COMPACT_ATOMS: atom_id res chain seq x y z
N MET A 1 6.04 -4.37 19.20
CA MET A 1 6.09 -4.61 17.75
C MET A 1 4.72 -4.18 17.24
N GLY A 2 4.64 -3.36 16.17
CA GLY A 2 3.35 -2.81 15.69
C GLY A 2 2.96 -1.46 16.31
N LYS A 3 3.82 -0.44 16.24
CA LYS A 3 3.38 0.93 16.56
C LYS A 3 2.74 1.54 15.32
N GLU A 4 1.65 2.27 15.49
CA GLU A 4 1.05 3.06 14.43
C GLU A 4 2.08 4.07 13.89
N PHE A 5 2.03 4.27 12.58
CA PHE A 5 2.84 5.28 11.91
C PHE A 5 2.34 6.66 12.29
N ASP A 6 3.23 7.46 12.88
CA ASP A 6 2.97 8.86 13.20
C ASP A 6 3.88 9.76 12.33
N PRO A 7 3.30 10.55 11.40
CA PRO A 7 4.06 11.46 10.53
C PRO A 7 4.87 12.54 11.27
N GLU A 8 4.47 12.92 12.48
CA GLU A 8 5.21 13.93 13.25
C GLU A 8 6.55 13.37 13.75
N MET A 9 6.60 12.07 14.01
CA MET A 9 7.72 11.40 14.67
C MET A 9 8.49 10.44 13.75
N HIS A 10 7.87 10.03 12.65
CA HIS A 10 8.37 9.01 11.74
C HIS A 10 8.35 9.51 10.30
N GLN A 11 9.40 9.15 9.57
CA GLN A 11 9.51 9.37 8.14
C GLN A 11 9.51 8.00 7.46
N ALA A 12 8.43 7.71 6.75
CA ALA A 12 8.31 6.52 5.93
C ALA A 12 9.17 6.67 4.67
N ILE A 13 10.06 5.71 4.41
CA ILE A 13 10.85 5.68 3.17
C ILE A 13 10.42 4.59 2.20
N SER A 14 9.67 3.61 2.68
CA SER A 14 9.20 2.48 1.90
C SER A 14 7.90 1.94 2.49
N LEU A 15 7.07 1.42 1.60
CA LEU A 15 5.81 0.76 1.91
C LEU A 15 5.95 -0.70 1.49
N GLU A 16 5.69 -1.61 2.40
CA GLU A 16 5.80 -3.05 2.14
C GLU A 16 4.45 -3.71 2.39
N GLU A 17 4.03 -4.57 1.46
CA GLU A 17 2.79 -5.33 1.60
C GLU A 17 2.93 -6.32 2.74
N ASN A 18 2.05 -6.23 3.73
CA ASN A 18 2.06 -7.13 4.87
C ASN A 18 0.62 -7.48 5.26
N ASP A 19 0.30 -8.77 5.22
CA ASP A 19 -1.02 -9.32 5.58
C ASP A 19 -1.17 -9.59 7.08
N GLU A 20 -0.08 -9.56 7.85
CA GLU A 20 -0.09 -9.85 9.29
C GLU A 20 -0.44 -8.62 10.13
N GLN A 21 -0.24 -7.41 9.59
CA GLN A 21 -0.45 -6.14 10.31
C GLN A 21 -1.45 -5.25 9.58
N GLU A 22 -2.18 -4.44 10.34
CA GLU A 22 -3.08 -3.43 9.78
C GLU A 22 -2.30 -2.39 8.95
N PRO A 23 -2.92 -1.80 7.92
CA PRO A 23 -2.27 -0.76 7.12
C PRO A 23 -1.89 0.45 7.97
N ASN A 24 -0.82 1.15 7.59
CA ASN A 24 -0.22 2.27 8.36
C ASN A 24 0.48 1.87 9.67
N THR A 25 0.98 0.64 9.76
CA THR A 25 1.73 0.16 10.91
C THR A 25 3.22 0.13 10.61
N ILE A 26 4.07 0.46 11.58
CA ILE A 26 5.53 0.38 11.44
C ILE A 26 5.97 -1.08 11.47
N LEU A 27 6.48 -1.56 10.33
CA LEU A 27 7.02 -2.91 10.17
C LEU A 27 8.47 -2.96 10.66
N LEU A 28 9.28 -2.01 10.21
CA LEU A 28 10.72 -1.98 10.48
C LEU A 28 11.21 -0.55 10.76
N VAL A 29 12.09 -0.42 11.74
CA VAL A 29 12.83 0.83 12.01
C VAL A 29 14.25 0.68 11.48
N LEU A 30 14.52 1.32 10.36
CA LEU A 30 15.85 1.34 9.73
C LEU A 30 16.80 2.25 10.50
N GLN A 31 16.26 3.36 11.01
CA GLN A 31 17.02 4.26 11.85
C GLN A 31 16.17 4.87 12.95
N ARG A 32 16.68 4.81 14.18
CA ARG A 32 16.03 5.44 15.33
C ARG A 32 16.03 6.96 15.18
N GLY A 33 14.88 7.55 15.50
CA GLY A 33 14.72 8.98 15.69
C GLY A 33 15.17 9.39 17.09
N TYR A 34 15.45 10.68 17.28
CA TYR A 34 15.94 11.21 18.55
C TYR A 34 15.26 12.53 18.90
N PHE A 35 15.02 12.68 20.20
CA PHE A 35 14.53 13.91 20.82
C PHE A 35 15.64 14.49 21.68
N PHE A 36 15.72 15.82 21.71
CA PHE A 36 16.53 16.53 22.68
C PHE A 36 15.61 17.45 23.47
N GLN A 37 15.55 17.19 24.77
CA GLN A 37 14.53 17.78 25.64
C GLN A 37 13.14 17.45 25.07
N GLU A 38 12.37 18.46 24.69
CA GLU A 38 11.01 18.31 24.14
C GLU A 38 10.95 18.59 22.64
N ARG A 39 12.11 18.64 21.96
CA ARG A 39 12.20 18.95 20.54
C ARG A 39 12.66 17.73 19.74
N LEU A 40 11.92 17.42 18.68
CA LEU A 40 12.34 16.45 17.68
C LEU A 40 13.59 16.97 16.95
N LEU A 41 14.70 16.26 17.10
CA LEU A 41 15.92 16.56 16.34
C LEU A 41 15.89 15.91 14.97
N ARG A 42 15.40 14.67 14.92
CA ARG A 42 15.31 13.90 13.68
C ARG A 42 14.23 12.82 13.82
N PRO A 43 13.33 12.69 12.83
CA PRO A 43 12.35 11.62 12.81
C PRO A 43 13.02 10.25 12.60
N ALA A 44 12.34 9.19 13.05
CA ALA A 44 12.77 7.83 12.80
C ALA A 44 12.51 7.44 11.34
N LEU A 45 13.47 6.76 10.71
CA LEU A 45 13.29 6.23 9.36
C LEU A 45 12.69 4.84 9.46
N VAL A 46 11.53 4.65 8.84
CA VAL A 46 10.73 3.44 8.98
C VAL A 46 10.21 2.93 7.64
N THR A 47 9.93 1.63 7.61
CA THR A 47 9.10 0.97 6.60
C THR A 47 7.71 0.77 7.19
N VAL A 48 6.68 1.12 6.44
CA VAL A 48 5.29 1.08 6.89
C VAL A 48 4.52 0.01 6.10
N SER A 49 3.56 -0.65 6.74
CA SER A 49 2.69 -1.60 6.07
C SER A 49 1.79 -0.92 5.05
N ASN A 50 1.80 -1.44 3.83
CA ASN A 50 0.84 -1.11 2.80
C ASN A 50 -0.41 -1.98 2.95
N LYS A 51 -1.53 -1.48 2.43
CA LYS A 51 -2.77 -2.22 2.32
C LYS A 51 -2.53 -3.46 1.48
N SER A 52 -2.80 -4.64 2.03
CA SER A 52 -2.73 -5.84 1.23
C SER A 52 -3.89 -5.92 0.24
N ALA A 53 -3.70 -6.70 -0.83
CA ALA A 53 -4.73 -6.93 -1.84
C ALA A 53 -6.03 -7.49 -1.24
N ALA A 54 -5.94 -8.28 -0.16
CA ALA A 54 -7.11 -8.78 0.55
C ALA A 54 -7.85 -7.66 1.30
N TRP A 55 -7.13 -6.74 1.95
CA TRP A 55 -7.71 -5.61 2.66
C TRP A 55 -8.43 -4.64 1.71
N LEU A 56 -7.85 -4.35 0.54
CA LEU A 56 -8.46 -3.46 -0.45
C LEU A 56 -9.80 -3.99 -0.98
N LYS A 57 -9.91 -5.32 -1.14
CA LYS A 57 -11.15 -5.98 -1.55
C LYS A 57 -12.22 -5.93 -0.46
N ALA A 58 -11.81 -6.06 0.80
CA ALA A 58 -12.73 -6.05 1.95
C ALA A 58 -13.20 -4.64 2.32
N ASN A 59 -12.36 -3.63 2.11
CA ASN A 59 -12.62 -2.23 2.46
C ASN A 59 -12.40 -1.33 1.24
N PRO A 60 -13.37 -1.23 0.31
CA PRO A 60 -13.26 -0.34 -0.83
C PRO A 60 -13.18 1.10 -0.33
N VAL A 61 -12.04 1.74 -0.61
CA VAL A 61 -11.84 3.16 -0.29
C VAL A 61 -12.87 3.94 -1.10
N GLN A 62 -13.81 4.60 -0.42
CA GLN A 62 -14.76 5.52 -1.03
C GLN A 62 -13.97 6.75 -1.50
N TYR A 63 -13.36 6.68 -2.68
CA TYR A 63 -12.79 7.85 -3.33
C TYR A 63 -13.98 8.65 -3.86
N SER A 64 -14.28 9.79 -3.24
CA SER A 64 -15.39 10.67 -3.61
C SER A 64 -15.05 11.57 -4.81
N ASP A 65 -14.18 11.11 -5.68
CA ASP A 65 -13.92 11.70 -7.00
C ASP A 65 -14.07 10.57 -8.02
N GLU A 66 -15.09 10.66 -8.86
CA GLU A 66 -15.58 9.64 -9.80
C GLU A 66 -14.60 9.27 -10.94
N GLU A 67 -13.33 9.67 -10.90
CA GLU A 67 -12.49 9.72 -12.12
C GLU A 67 -11.22 8.84 -12.13
N ALA A 68 -10.90 8.09 -11.06
CA ALA A 68 -9.60 7.40 -10.96
C ALA A 68 -9.63 5.86 -11.10
N ALA A 69 -10.76 5.22 -11.40
CA ALA A 69 -10.85 3.75 -11.44
C ALA A 69 -10.56 3.11 -12.81
N ASP A 70 -10.27 3.88 -13.86
CA ASP A 70 -10.22 3.38 -15.25
C ASP A 70 -8.80 3.05 -15.78
N GLU A 71 -7.81 2.77 -14.91
CA GLU A 71 -6.44 2.49 -15.40
C GLU A 71 -5.72 1.30 -14.75
N VAL A 72 -6.45 0.35 -14.15
CA VAL A 72 -5.83 -0.86 -13.54
C VAL A 72 -6.35 -2.20 -14.07
N VAL A 73 -7.03 -2.22 -15.22
CA VAL A 73 -7.42 -3.45 -15.93
C VAL A 73 -6.68 -3.59 -17.26
N GLU A 74 -5.35 -3.62 -17.23
CA GLU A 74 -4.55 -4.18 -18.33
C GLU A 74 -3.41 -5.05 -17.78
N ALA A 75 -3.73 -6.30 -17.44
CA ALA A 75 -2.86 -7.45 -17.67
C ALA A 75 -3.56 -8.74 -17.21
N ALA A 76 -3.56 -9.74 -18.10
CA ALA A 76 -4.00 -11.12 -17.93
C ALA A 76 -5.52 -11.37 -18.04
N ASP A 77 -5.99 -11.72 -19.25
CA ASP A 77 -6.37 -13.12 -19.56
C ASP A 77 -6.65 -13.28 -21.07
N ASP A 78 -5.99 -14.29 -21.65
CA ASP A 78 -6.29 -15.07 -22.84
C ASP A 78 -6.79 -14.43 -24.15
N ALA A 79 -5.84 -14.33 -25.09
CA ALA A 79 -6.12 -14.45 -26.51
C ALA A 79 -6.62 -15.87 -26.83
N GLU A 80 -7.94 -16.08 -26.84
CA GLU A 80 -8.53 -17.26 -27.45
C GLU A 80 -8.86 -16.98 -28.91
N THR A 81 -8.17 -17.69 -29.81
CA THR A 81 -8.38 -17.67 -31.26
C THR A 81 -9.81 -18.08 -31.57
N THR A 82 -10.59 -17.18 -32.17
CA THR A 82 -11.90 -17.50 -32.76
C THR A 82 -11.73 -18.57 -33.82
N THR A 83 -12.36 -19.72 -33.57
CA THR A 83 -12.62 -20.77 -34.57
C THR A 83 -13.50 -20.18 -35.68
N VAL A 84 -13.01 -20.22 -36.92
CA VAL A 84 -13.84 -19.91 -38.09
C VAL A 84 -14.54 -21.20 -38.50
N ASP A 85 -15.76 -21.37 -38.00
CA ASP A 85 -16.71 -22.36 -38.49
C ASP A 85 -17.27 -21.90 -39.84
N ASP A 86 -17.38 -22.87 -40.76
CA ASP A 86 -18.46 -23.04 -41.74
C ASP A 86 -18.61 -22.03 -42.90
N ILE A 87 -18.03 -22.37 -44.07
CA ILE A 87 -18.63 -22.07 -45.39
C ILE A 87 -18.30 -23.23 -46.37
N GLU A 88 -19.34 -23.98 -46.77
CA GLU A 88 -19.39 -24.72 -48.05
C GLU A 88 -19.44 -23.77 -49.25
#